data_AF-A0A531M073-F1
#
_entry.id   AF-A0A531M073-F1
#
_cell.length_a   1.000
_cell.length_b   1.000
_cell.length_c   1.000
_cell.angle_alpha   90.00
_cell.angle_beta   90.00
_cell.angle_gamma   90.00
#
_symmetry.space_group_name_H-M   'P 1'
#
loop_
_entity.id
_entity.type
_entity.pdbx_description
1 polymer ?
#
loop_
_entity_poly.entity_id
_entity_poly.type
_entity_poly.pdbx_seq_one_letter_code
_entity_poly.pdbx_strand_id
1 'polypeptide(L)'
;MLTKKGKYGLKALVHLARMPAGQLAFVGDIATGNNIPKKFLDAILGELRNAGFVQSRKGKDGGYRLARPADEIKVGHVVRVLDGPLAPIPCASRTQYQRCED
;
A
#
# COMPACT_ATOMS: atom_id res chain seq x y z
N MET A 1 10.00 -4.98 -12.35
CA MET A 1 10.70 -3.98 -11.51
C MET A 1 9.66 -3.26 -10.66
N LEU A 2 9.88 -3.05 -9.37
CA LEU A 2 8.89 -2.37 -8.50
C LEU A 2 8.89 -0.87 -8.78
N THR A 3 7.71 -0.27 -8.93
CA THR A 3 7.60 1.17 -9.17
C THR A 3 7.85 1.96 -7.87
N LYS A 4 8.02 3.29 -7.98
CA LYS A 4 8.05 4.16 -6.79
C LYS A 4 6.77 4.02 -5.96
N LYS A 5 5.62 3.79 -6.61
CA LYS A 5 4.31 3.65 -5.97
C LYS A 5 4.28 2.41 -5.08
N GLY A 6 4.63 1.24 -5.61
CA GLY A 6 4.78 0.00 -4.84
C GLY A 6 5.76 0.15 -3.69
N LYS A 7 6.95 0.74 -3.93
CA LYS A 7 7.97 0.98 -2.89
C LYS A 7 7.45 1.86 -1.75
N TYR A 8 6.79 2.96 -2.08
CA TYR A 8 6.25 3.90 -1.09
C TYR A 8 5.04 3.35 -0.34
N GLY A 9 4.18 2.57 -1.01
CA GLY A 9 3.10 1.86 -0.34
C GLY A 9 3.60 0.86 0.70
N LEU A 10 4.64 0.09 0.37
CA LEU A 10 5.27 -0.81 1.34
C LEU A 10 5.90 -0.07 2.52
N LYS A 11 6.61 1.05 2.27
CA LYS A 11 7.14 1.90 3.35
C LYS A 11 6.03 2.42 4.26
N ALA A 12 4.91 2.89 3.70
CA ALA A 12 3.77 3.36 4.46
C ALA A 12 3.16 2.26 5.33
N LEU A 13 2.97 1.05 4.78
CA LEU A 13 2.46 -0.08 5.55
C LEU A 13 3.41 -0.50 6.69
N VAL A 14 4.72 -0.52 6.45
CA VAL A 14 5.72 -0.82 7.49
C VAL A 14 5.71 0.26 8.57
N HIS A 15 5.57 1.53 8.20
CA HIS A 15 5.44 2.62 9.16
C HIS A 15 4.22 2.40 10.07
N LEU A 16 3.06 2.11 9.48
CA LEU A 16 1.82 1.83 10.23
C LEU A 16 1.91 0.55 11.07
N ALA A 17 2.60 -0.48 10.58
CA ALA A 17 2.78 -1.76 11.30
C ALA A 17 3.64 -1.62 12.56
N ARG A 18 4.52 -0.62 12.62
CA ARG A 18 5.37 -0.34 13.79
C ARG A 18 4.68 0.52 14.85
N MET A 19 3.50 1.05 14.55
CA MET A 19 2.76 1.85 15.50
C MET A 19 2.06 0.96 16.53
N PRO A 20 1.87 1.45 17.76
CA PRO A 20 0.99 0.81 18.74
C PRO A 20 -0.40 0.50 18.16
N ALA A 21 -0.94 -0.66 18.53
CA ALA A 21 -2.23 -1.11 18.05
C ALA A 21 -3.32 -0.05 18.36
N GLY A 22 -4.13 0.28 17.34
CA GLY A 22 -5.21 1.27 17.47
C GLY A 22 -4.80 2.73 17.26
N GLN A 23 -3.49 3.04 17.24
CA GLN A 23 -3.02 4.39 16.96
C GLN A 23 -3.15 4.74 15.47
N LEU A 24 -3.51 6.00 15.19
CA LEU A 24 -3.58 6.58 13.86
C LEU A 24 -2.33 7.42 13.59
N ALA A 25 -1.81 7.38 12.38
CA ALA A 25 -0.76 8.29 11.91
C ALA A 25 -1.31 9.27 10.88
N PHE A 26 -0.91 10.54 10.98
CA PHE A 26 -1.20 11.50 9.92
C PHE A 26 -0.34 11.22 8.69
N VAL A 27 -0.89 11.50 7.52
CA VAL A 27 -0.16 11.36 6.25
C VAL A 27 1.12 12.20 6.26
N GLY A 28 1.11 13.36 6.92
CA GLY A 28 2.31 14.20 7.09
C GLY A 28 3.44 13.48 7.82
N ASP A 29 3.13 12.78 8.91
CA ASP A 29 4.13 12.06 9.71
C ASP A 29 4.72 10.89 8.92
N ILE A 30 3.85 10.14 8.22
CA ILE A 30 4.28 9.04 7.36
C ILE A 30 5.17 9.56 6.22
N ALA A 31 4.77 10.67 5.59
CA ALA A 31 5.49 11.30 4.48
C ALA A 31 6.89 11.76 4.91
N THR A 32 6.97 12.54 5.98
CA THR A 32 8.23 13.04 6.54
C THR A 32 9.13 11.89 7.00
N GLY A 33 8.59 10.96 7.78
CA GLY A 33 9.35 9.84 8.34
C GLY A 33 9.89 8.85 7.30
N ASN A 34 9.37 8.86 6.07
CA ASN A 34 9.79 7.96 5.00
C ASN A 34 10.41 8.65 3.78
N ASN A 35 10.52 9.99 3.81
CA ASN A 35 10.92 10.86 2.71
C ASN A 35 10.10 10.60 1.43
N ILE A 36 8.77 10.75 1.54
CA ILE A 36 7.81 10.53 0.46
C ILE A 36 7.04 11.84 0.20
N PRO A 37 6.90 12.29 -1.05
CA PRO A 37 6.06 13.45 -1.35
C PRO A 37 4.62 13.24 -0.88
N LYS A 38 4.12 14.11 0.00
CA LYS A 38 2.82 13.97 0.67
C LYS A 38 1.66 13.72 -0.31
N LYS A 39 1.55 14.54 -1.36
CA LYS A 39 0.49 14.40 -2.39
C LYS A 39 0.51 13.02 -3.07
N PHE A 40 1.70 12.44 -3.26
CA PHE A 40 1.84 11.13 -3.85
C PHE A 40 1.47 10.02 -2.84
N LEU A 41 1.84 10.20 -1.57
CA LEU A 41 1.44 9.31 -0.51
C LEU A 41 -0.09 9.30 -0.30
N ASP A 42 -0.76 10.44 -0.40
CA ASP A 42 -2.22 10.54 -0.31
C ASP A 42 -2.92 9.63 -1.35
N ALA A 43 -2.45 9.64 -2.60
CA ALA A 43 -2.98 8.77 -3.65
C ALA A 43 -2.75 7.28 -3.32
N ILE A 44 -1.53 6.93 -2.88
CA ILE A 44 -1.18 5.55 -2.51
C ILE A 44 -2.03 5.05 -1.33
N LEU A 45 -2.20 5.86 -0.29
CA LEU A 45 -3.02 5.51 0.87
C LEU A 45 -4.50 5.40 0.51
N GLY A 46 -4.99 6.18 -0.45
CA GLY A 46 -6.33 6.04 -1.01
C GLY A 46 -6.55 4.67 -1.66
N GLU A 47 -5.61 4.21 -2.47
CA GLU A 47 -5.68 2.88 -3.09
C GLU A 47 -5.56 1.75 -2.08
N LEU A 48 -4.62 1.86 -1.14
CA LEU A 48 -4.48 0.89 -0.04
C LEU A 48 -5.74 0.82 0.84
N ARG A 49 -6.44 1.94 1.03
CA ARG A 49 -7.71 2.00 1.75
C ARG A 49 -8.79 1.27 0.98
N ASN A 50 -8.92 1.55 -0.32
CA ASN A 50 -9.91 0.91 -1.17
C ASN A 50 -9.71 -0.61 -1.26
N ALA A 51 -8.46 -1.07 -1.22
CA ALA A 51 -8.11 -2.49 -1.16
C ALA A 51 -8.19 -3.12 0.26
N GLY A 52 -8.56 -2.35 1.28
CA GLY A 52 -8.74 -2.84 2.65
C GLY A 52 -7.43 -3.23 3.35
N PHE A 53 -6.31 -2.58 3.02
CA PHE A 53 -5.07 -2.73 3.78
C PHE A 53 -4.96 -1.71 4.91
N VAL A 54 -5.54 -0.53 4.72
CA VAL A 54 -5.56 0.55 5.72
C VAL A 54 -6.99 1.06 5.93
N GLN A 55 -7.22 1.61 7.12
CA GLN A 55 -8.41 2.38 7.42
C GLN A 55 -8.02 3.83 7.66
N SER A 56 -8.93 4.76 7.36
CA SER A 56 -8.72 6.18 7.62
C SER A 56 -9.82 6.76 8.49
N ARG A 57 -9.45 7.73 9.32
CA ARG A 57 -10.37 8.55 10.11
C ARG A 57 -10.16 10.01 9.74
N LYS A 58 -11.26 10.75 9.60
CA LYS A 58 -11.23 12.20 9.36
C LYS A 58 -11.21 12.98 10.68
N GLY A 59 -10.75 14.22 10.65
CA GLY A 59 -10.78 15.15 11.77
C GLY A 59 -9.40 15.41 12.40
N LYS A 60 -9.40 16.20 13.48
CA LYS A 60 -8.19 16.62 14.20
C LYS A 60 -7.40 15.45 14.77
N ASP A 61 -8.08 14.37 15.15
CA ASP A 61 -7.50 13.10 15.64
C ASP A 61 -7.62 11.99 14.58
N GLY A 62 -7.59 12.39 13.31
CA GLY A 62 -7.70 11.51 12.15
C GLY A 62 -6.39 10.80 11.81
N GLY A 63 -6.31 10.29 10.58
CA GLY A 63 -5.11 9.63 10.06
C GLY A 63 -5.40 8.25 9.50
N TYR A 64 -4.35 7.44 9.40
CA TYR A 64 -4.38 6.08 8.86
C TYR A 64 -3.85 5.07 9.88
N ARG A 65 -4.38 3.85 9.82
CA ARG A 65 -3.87 2.66 10.51
C ARG A 65 -4.04 1.43 9.63
N LEU A 66 -3.38 0.33 9.97
CA LEU A 66 -3.67 -0.95 9.31
C LEU A 66 -5.12 -1.38 9.55
N ALA A 67 -5.75 -1.94 8.52
CA ALA A 67 -7.12 -2.47 8.60
C ALA A 67 -7.19 -3.84 9.28
N ARG A 68 -6.06 -4.55 9.35
CA ARG A 68 -5.89 -5.90 9.89
C ARG A 68 -4.45 -6.08 10.43
N PRO A 69 -4.17 -7.14 11.22
CA PRO A 69 -2.82 -7.45 11.68
C PRO A 69 -1.78 -7.52 10.55
N ALA A 70 -0.54 -7.10 10.84
CA ALA A 70 0.50 -6.96 9.81
C ALA A 70 0.93 -8.32 9.19
N ASP A 71 0.88 -9.39 9.97
CA ASP A 71 1.18 -10.78 9.59
C ASP A 71 0.14 -11.40 8.63
N GLU A 72 -1.07 -10.86 8.62
CA GLU A 72 -2.11 -11.18 7.64
C GLU A 72 -1.92 -10.45 6.29
N ILE A 73 -1.10 -9.39 6.25
CA ILE A 73 -0.88 -8.60 5.03
C ILE A 73 0.26 -9.19 4.20
N LYS A 74 -0.10 -9.88 3.12
CA LYS A 74 0.88 -10.44 2.18
C LYS A 74 1.43 -9.36 1.25
N VAL A 75 2.76 -9.18 1.24
CA VAL A 75 3.47 -8.20 0.38
C VAL A 75 3.09 -8.36 -1.09
N GLY A 76 3.02 -9.59 -1.59
CA GLY A 76 2.64 -9.84 -2.99
C GLY A 76 1.22 -9.35 -3.34
N HIS A 77 0.29 -9.33 -2.37
CA HIS A 77 -1.05 -8.79 -2.61
C HIS A 77 -1.01 -7.26 -2.71
N VAL A 78 -0.27 -6.60 -1.80
CA VAL A 78 -0.06 -5.14 -1.83
C VAL A 78 0.55 -4.71 -3.16
N VAL A 79 1.60 -5.39 -3.61
CA VAL A 79 2.27 -5.05 -4.87
C VAL A 79 1.33 -5.21 -6.05
N ARG A 80 0.50 -6.25 -6.08
CA ARG A 80 -0.50 -6.44 -7.15
C ARG A 80 -1.54 -5.33 -7.21
N VAL A 81 -1.94 -4.79 -6.05
CA VAL A 81 -2.88 -3.66 -5.99
C VAL A 81 -2.23 -2.38 -6.50
N LEU A 82 -0.97 -2.12 -6.15
CA LEU A 82 -0.32 -0.84 -6.46
C LEU A 82 0.32 -0.79 -7.85
N ASP A 83 1.03 -1.86 -8.23
CA ASP A 83 1.87 -1.92 -9.42
C ASP A 83 1.31 -2.88 -10.49
N GLY A 84 0.27 -3.66 -10.17
CA GLY A 84 -0.31 -4.65 -11.06
C GLY A 84 0.38 -6.02 -11.01
N PRO A 85 0.14 -6.90 -12.00
CA PRO A 85 0.61 -8.28 -11.98
C PRO A 85 2.11 -8.42 -11.76
N LEU A 86 2.46 -9.38 -10.89
CA LEU A 86 3.85 -9.81 -10.70
C LEU A 86 4.22 -10.87 -11.75
N ALA A 87 4.18 -10.49 -13.02
CA ALA A 87 4.54 -11.36 -14.14
C ALA A 87 5.25 -10.54 -15.24
N PRO A 88 6.30 -11.09 -15.88
CA PRO A 88 7.01 -10.40 -16.95
C PRO A 88 6.22 -10.33 -18.26
N ILE A 89 5.33 -11.31 -18.49
CA ILE A 89 4.44 -11.40 -19.66
C ILE A 89 3.04 -11.84 -19.21
N PRO A 90 1.96 -11.48 -19.92
CA PRO A 90 0.59 -11.77 -19.50
C PRO A 90 0.29 -13.26 -19.34
N CYS A 91 0.79 -14.13 -20.23
CA CYS A 91 0.55 -15.58 -20.12
C CYS A 91 1.31 -16.26 -18.97
N ALA A 92 2.31 -15.61 -18.37
CA ALA A 92 2.98 -16.09 -17.17
C ALA A 92 2.27 -15.65 -15.86
N SER A 93 1.25 -14.79 -15.95
CA SER A 93 0.55 -14.27 -14.79
C SER A 93 -0.42 -15.29 -14.21
N ARG A 94 -0.20 -15.70 -12.96
CA ARG A 94 -1.15 -16.57 -12.22
C ARG A 94 -2.41 -15.85 -11.76
N THR A 95 -2.35 -14.53 -11.61
CA THR A 95 -3.45 -13.72 -11.06
C THR A 95 -4.20 -12.92 -12.12
N GLN A 96 -3.64 -12.78 -13.31
CA GLN A 96 -4.22 -12.05 -14.42
C GLN A 96 -3.70 -12.65 -15.74
N TYR A 97 -3.97 -13.95 -15.93
CA TYR A 97 -3.55 -14.66 -17.14
C TYR A 97 -4.23 -14.06 -18.37
N GLN A 98 -3.44 -13.86 -19.42
CA GLN A 98 -3.93 -13.61 -20.78
C GLN A 98 -3.12 -14.48 -21.74
N ARG A 99 -3.78 -15.08 -22.72
CA ARG A 99 -3.12 -15.93 -23.69
C ARG A 99 -2.10 -15.10 -24.50
N CYS A 100 -0.89 -15.64 -24.69
CA CYS A 100 0.09 -15.05 -25.59
C CYS A 100 -0.28 -15.38 -27.05
N GLU A 101 0.02 -14.48 -27.98
CA GLU A 101 -0.42 -14.55 -29.38
C GLU A 101 0.56 -15.33 -30.28
N ASP A 102 1.66 -15.83 -29.72
CA ASP A 102 2.72 -16.58 -30.40
C ASP A 102 2.46 -18.09 -30.55
#